data_AF-T0Z4B8-F1
#
_entry.id   AF-T0Z4B8-F1
#
_cell.length_a   1.000
_cell.length_b   1.000
_cell.length_c   1.000
_cell.angle_alpha   90.00
_cell.angle_beta   90.00
_cell.angle_gamma   90.00
#
_symmetry.space_group_name_H-M   'P 1'
#
loop_
_entity.id
_entity.type
_entity.pdbx_description
1 polymer ?
#
loop_
_entity_poly.entity_id
_entity_poly.type
_entity_poly.pdbx_seq_one_letter_code
_entity_poly.pdbx_strand_id
1 'polypeptide(L)'
;TKKKKNYLSRFLTTNARVKKIERGKYYIDGADVYEVASNIVEPSYVSLMAAFRYYDLTTQVPVRISAITTLRHKQIMFNDIAITFTTFKKSRVFGYKKIGNVRIATVEKSLIDSLYAGDPPYSDVEDAFEKALSQKSVDIERLKGYAIEMGSGSVAS
;
A
#
# COMPACT_ATOMS: atom_id res chain seq x y z
N THR A 1 1.13 33.52 7.03
CA THR A 1 2.40 34.26 7.24
C THR A 1 3.57 33.32 7.40
N LYS A 2 4.73 33.64 6.79
CA LYS A 2 5.99 32.86 6.87
C LYS A 2 6.42 32.56 8.31
N LYS A 3 6.15 33.49 9.25
CA LYS A 3 6.33 33.31 10.71
C LYS A 3 5.58 32.10 11.29
N LYS A 4 4.28 31.92 11.01
CA LYS A 4 3.48 30.81 11.56
C LYS A 4 3.98 29.42 11.12
N LYS A 5 4.46 29.29 9.87
CA LYS A 5 5.05 28.05 9.35
C LYS A 5 6.34 27.65 10.08
N ASN A 6 7.16 28.63 10.48
CA ASN A 6 8.41 28.38 11.20
C ASN A 6 8.19 27.88 12.64
N TYR A 7 7.15 28.35 13.33
CA TYR A 7 6.83 27.86 14.68
C TYR A 7 6.34 26.42 14.66
N LEU A 8 5.49 26.06 13.69
CA LEU A 8 4.97 24.70 13.56
C LEU A 8 6.07 23.70 13.24
N SER A 9 6.93 23.98 12.26
CA SER A 9 8.05 23.10 11.94
C SER A 9 8.99 22.95 13.14
N ARG A 10 9.29 24.04 13.84
CA ARG A 10 10.15 24.02 15.03
C ARG A 10 9.52 23.20 16.16
N PHE A 11 8.23 23.37 16.44
CA PHE A 11 7.52 22.59 17.46
C PHE A 11 7.58 21.08 17.18
N LEU A 12 7.30 20.68 15.94
CA LEU A 12 7.35 19.29 15.53
C LEU A 12 8.76 18.72 15.60
N THR A 13 9.79 19.47 15.19
CA THR A 13 11.18 18.98 15.24
C THR A 13 11.82 19.02 16.63
N THR A 14 11.26 19.78 17.57
CA THR A 14 11.79 19.86 18.96
C THR A 14 11.25 18.70 19.81
N ASN A 15 10.18 18.04 19.38
CA ASN A 15 9.64 16.88 20.07
C ASN A 15 10.36 15.61 19.59
N ALA A 16 11.09 14.93 20.49
CA ALA A 16 11.81 13.71 20.17
C ALA A 16 10.92 12.58 19.60
N ARG A 17 9.60 12.63 19.88
CA ARG A 17 8.62 11.67 19.37
C ARG A 17 8.12 11.98 17.97
N VAL A 18 8.50 13.10 17.36
CA VAL A 18 8.06 13.47 16.00
C VAL A 18 9.28 13.55 15.11
N LYS A 19 9.36 12.61 14.17
CA LYS A 19 10.47 12.50 13.23
C LYS A 19 10.02 12.95 11.84
N LYS A 20 10.95 13.54 11.10
CA LYS A 20 10.70 14.01 9.74
C LYS A 20 11.10 12.93 8.75
N ILE A 21 10.23 12.63 7.79
CA ILE A 21 10.51 11.67 6.72
C ILE A 21 10.83 12.37 5.39
N GLU A 22 10.12 13.46 5.09
CA GLU A 22 10.44 14.32 3.96
C GLU A 22 9.99 15.77 4.20
N ARG A 23 10.20 16.66 3.23
CA ARG A 23 9.84 18.07 3.38
C ARG A 23 8.33 18.22 3.59
N GLY A 24 7.95 18.60 4.81
CA GLY A 24 6.56 18.87 5.18
C GLY A 24 5.79 17.63 5.63
N LYS A 25 6.42 16.46 5.70
CA LYS A 25 5.81 15.22 6.19
C LYS A 25 6.60 14.67 7.36
N TYR A 26 5.87 14.26 8.39
CA TYR A 26 6.39 13.83 9.67
C TYR A 26 5.65 12.57 10.11
N TYR A 27 6.29 11.78 10.97
CA TYR A 27 5.73 10.59 11.58
C TYR A 27 6.01 10.60 13.07
N ILE A 28 5.21 9.85 13.83
CA ILE A 28 5.43 9.64 15.25
C ILE A 28 6.46 8.52 15.42
N ASP A 29 7.42 8.69 16.31
CA ASP A 29 8.42 7.66 16.57
C ASP A 29 7.75 6.35 17.02
N GLY A 30 8.18 5.23 16.44
CA GLY A 30 7.49 3.94 16.58
C GLY A 30 6.29 3.73 15.66
N ALA A 31 6.01 4.65 14.71
CA ALA A 31 4.97 4.43 13.71
C ALA A 31 5.26 3.16 12.89
N ASP A 32 4.19 2.43 12.58
CA ASP A 32 4.25 1.25 11.74
C ASP A 32 4.57 1.62 10.27
N VAL A 33 5.37 0.78 9.60
CA VAL A 33 5.81 1.06 8.22
C VAL A 33 4.64 1.05 7.22
N TYR A 34 3.60 0.23 7.43
CA TYR A 34 2.41 0.20 6.59
C TYR A 34 1.55 1.45 6.79
N GLU A 35 1.50 1.97 8.02
CA GLU A 35 0.87 3.26 8.31
C GLU A 35 1.56 4.38 7.54
N VAL A 36 2.89 4.46 7.62
CA VAL A 36 3.65 5.50 6.91
C VAL A 36 3.47 5.37 5.40
N ALA A 37 3.57 4.15 4.85
CA ALA A 37 3.45 3.90 3.42
C ALA A 37 2.09 4.32 2.84
N SER A 38 1.01 4.14 3.60
CA SER A 38 -0.37 4.43 3.17
C SER A 38 -0.88 5.84 3.48
N ASN A 39 -0.09 6.67 4.16
CA ASN A 39 -0.49 8.03 4.55
C ASN A 39 0.45 9.12 4.02
N ILE A 40 1.65 8.76 3.55
CA ILE A 40 2.62 9.75 3.09
C ILE A 40 2.23 10.39 1.76
N VAL A 41 1.45 9.72 0.93
CA VAL A 41 0.84 10.27 -0.30
C VAL A 41 -0.65 10.01 -0.23
N GLU A 42 -1.48 10.98 -0.60
CA GLU A 42 -2.94 10.82 -0.61
C GLU A 42 -3.50 11.09 -2.01
N PRO A 43 -4.39 10.23 -2.54
CA PRO A 43 -4.78 8.93 -1.99
C PRO A 43 -3.67 7.88 -2.18
N SER A 44 -3.43 7.04 -1.16
CA SER A 44 -2.63 5.82 -1.31
C SER A 44 -3.10 4.69 -0.39
N TYR A 45 -2.75 3.45 -0.75
CA TYR A 45 -2.97 2.27 0.06
C TYR A 45 -1.88 1.23 -0.19
N VAL A 46 -1.52 0.45 0.83
CA VAL A 46 -0.56 -0.66 0.71
C VAL A 46 -1.16 -1.76 -0.17
N SER A 47 -0.37 -2.29 -1.11
CA SER A 47 -0.77 -3.40 -1.98
C SER A 47 0.44 -4.27 -2.37
N LEU A 48 0.27 -5.11 -3.39
CA LEU A 48 1.31 -6.00 -3.93
C LEU A 48 1.84 -6.98 -2.87
N MET A 49 3.11 -7.39 -2.97
CA MET A 49 3.78 -8.29 -2.01
C MET A 49 3.65 -7.82 -0.55
N ALA A 50 3.61 -6.50 -0.31
CA ALA A 50 3.45 -5.96 1.04
C ALA A 50 2.08 -6.29 1.64
N ALA A 51 1.01 -6.29 0.85
CA ALA A 51 -0.32 -6.71 1.29
C ALA A 51 -0.40 -8.23 1.45
N PHE A 52 0.24 -9.02 0.58
CA PHE A 52 0.35 -10.47 0.77
C PHE A 52 1.00 -10.80 2.11
N ARG A 53 2.08 -10.11 2.45
CA ARG A 53 2.76 -10.27 3.74
C ARG A 53 1.86 -9.86 4.91
N TYR A 54 1.14 -8.74 4.80
CA TYR A 54 0.25 -8.26 5.85
C TYR A 54 -0.90 -9.23 6.16
N TYR A 55 -1.39 -9.97 5.16
CA TYR A 55 -2.45 -10.97 5.31
C TYR A 55 -1.92 -12.40 5.51
N ASP A 56 -0.62 -12.58 5.76
CA ASP A 56 0.01 -13.90 5.90
C ASP A 56 -0.25 -14.84 4.71
N LEU A 57 -0.34 -14.28 3.49
CA LEU A 57 -0.48 -15.01 2.23
C LEU A 57 0.86 -15.46 1.65
N THR A 58 1.97 -14.95 2.19
CA THR A 58 3.32 -15.32 1.80
C THR A 58 4.25 -15.39 3.01
N THR A 59 5.20 -16.31 2.97
CA THR A 59 6.31 -16.41 3.92
C THR A 59 7.50 -15.54 3.50
N GLN A 60 7.49 -15.03 2.27
CA GLN A 60 8.56 -14.18 1.76
C GLN A 60 8.56 -12.83 2.49
N VAL A 61 9.74 -12.40 2.93
CA VAL A 61 9.91 -11.08 3.53
C VAL A 61 10.00 -10.05 2.40
N PRO A 62 9.08 -9.08 2.32
CA PRO A 62 9.12 -8.09 1.25
C PRO A 62 10.36 -7.22 1.40
N VAL A 63 11.13 -7.07 0.32
CA VAL A 63 12.30 -6.16 0.27
C VAL A 63 11.91 -4.68 0.35
N ARG A 64 10.63 -4.37 0.15
CA ARG A 64 10.04 -3.02 0.16
C ARG A 64 8.57 -3.07 0.54
N ILE A 65 8.06 -1.98 1.11
CA ILE A 65 6.63 -1.79 1.31
C ILE A 65 6.06 -0.98 0.14
N SER A 66 5.24 -1.63 -0.67
CA SER A 66 4.63 -1.03 -1.86
C SER A 66 3.26 -0.43 -1.56
N ALA A 67 3.02 0.79 -2.03
CA ALA A 67 1.71 1.43 -2.01
C ALA A 67 1.26 1.81 -3.43
N ILE A 68 -0.03 1.62 -3.72
CA ILE A 68 -0.68 2.16 -4.91
C ILE A 68 -1.15 3.58 -4.62
N THR A 69 -0.98 4.48 -5.59
CA THR A 69 -1.45 5.87 -5.49
C THR A 69 -1.84 6.42 -6.86
N THR A 70 -2.55 7.54 -6.88
CA THR A 70 -2.83 8.29 -8.13
C THR A 70 -1.73 9.30 -8.48
N LEU A 71 -0.76 9.52 -7.59
CA LEU A 71 0.26 10.55 -7.73
C LEU A 71 1.64 9.92 -7.94
N ARG A 72 2.45 10.52 -8.82
CA ARG A 72 3.86 10.13 -8.92
C ARG A 72 4.60 10.54 -7.66
N HIS A 73 5.32 9.60 -7.06
CA HIS A 73 6.14 9.87 -5.89
C HIS A 73 7.43 9.06 -5.95
N LYS A 74 8.54 9.64 -5.49
CA LYS A 74 9.81 8.93 -5.41
C LYS A 74 9.78 7.94 -4.25
N GLN A 75 10.62 6.90 -4.34
CA GLN A 75 10.88 6.03 -3.18
C GLN A 75 11.38 6.86 -2.00
N ILE A 76 11.03 6.43 -0.81
CA ILE A 76 11.53 6.97 0.46
C ILE A 76 12.07 5.83 1.32
N MET A 77 12.95 6.17 2.26
CA MET A 77 13.48 5.23 3.25
C MET A 77 12.82 5.51 4.60
N PHE A 78 12.38 4.45 5.27
CA PHE A 78 11.81 4.50 6.62
C PHE A 78 12.42 3.39 7.47
N ASN A 79 13.23 3.74 8.48
CA ASN A 79 13.94 2.77 9.33
C ASN A 79 14.59 1.65 8.51
N ASP A 80 15.38 2.03 7.49
CA ASP A 80 16.07 1.13 6.55
C ASP A 80 15.18 0.29 5.62
N ILE A 81 13.86 0.47 5.68
CA ILE A 81 12.90 -0.16 4.77
C ILE A 81 12.56 0.81 3.63
N ALA A 82 12.65 0.33 2.39
CA ALA A 82 12.21 1.08 1.23
C ALA A 82 10.68 1.11 1.13
N ILE A 83 10.10 2.29 0.95
CA ILE A 83 8.68 2.46 0.61
C ILE A 83 8.59 2.96 -0.83
N THR A 84 7.87 2.21 -1.67
CA THR A 84 7.73 2.48 -3.11
C THR A 84 6.28 2.76 -3.49
N PHE A 85 6.10 3.58 -4.53
CA PHE A 85 4.79 4.05 -4.97
C PHE A 85 4.54 3.68 -6.43
N THR A 86 3.51 2.88 -6.66
CA THR A 86 3.07 2.52 -8.01
C THR A 86 1.87 3.38 -8.39
N THR A 87 2.00 4.13 -9.49
CA THR A 87 0.96 5.08 -9.92
C THR A 87 -0.09 4.40 -10.78
N PHE A 88 -1.34 4.38 -10.31
CA PHE A 88 -2.50 3.91 -11.06
C PHE A 88 -3.38 5.09 -11.50
N LYS A 89 -4.20 4.87 -12.53
CA LYS A 89 -5.28 5.80 -12.88
C LYS A 89 -6.31 5.83 -11.75
N LYS A 90 -6.99 6.97 -11.55
CA LYS A 90 -8.01 7.13 -10.49
C LYS A 90 -9.08 6.03 -10.52
N SER A 91 -9.52 5.60 -11.71
CA SER A 91 -10.51 4.53 -11.89
C SER A 91 -10.03 3.15 -11.42
N ARG A 92 -8.74 2.97 -11.13
CA ARG A 92 -8.14 1.70 -10.68
C ARG A 92 -7.75 1.69 -9.20
N VAL A 93 -8.01 2.80 -8.49
CA VAL A 93 -7.71 2.98 -7.07
C VAL A 93 -9.01 2.77 -6.27
N PHE A 94 -9.34 1.51 -6.04
CA PHE A 94 -10.53 1.04 -5.32
C PHE A 94 -10.18 -0.21 -4.51
N GLY A 95 -11.15 -0.83 -3.83
CA GLY A 95 -10.97 -2.17 -3.24
C GLY A 95 -9.98 -2.24 -2.08
N TYR A 96 -9.75 -1.13 -1.38
CA TYR A 96 -8.92 -1.05 -0.18
C TYR A 96 -9.76 -0.64 1.03
N LYS A 97 -9.30 -0.98 2.23
CA LYS A 97 -9.94 -0.68 3.52
C LYS A 97 -8.97 -0.02 4.47
N LYS A 98 -9.49 0.62 5.52
CA LYS A 98 -8.69 1.17 6.61
C LYS A 98 -8.73 0.23 7.81
N ILE A 99 -7.56 -0.25 8.25
CA ILE A 99 -7.38 -1.03 9.49
C ILE A 99 -6.47 -0.21 10.41
N GLY A 100 -6.99 0.26 11.53
CA GLY A 100 -6.29 1.25 12.36
C GLY A 100 -5.96 2.50 11.53
N ASN A 101 -4.68 2.85 11.43
CA ASN A 101 -4.20 3.96 10.59
C ASN A 101 -3.74 3.53 9.19
N VAL A 102 -3.75 2.23 8.89
CA VAL A 102 -3.26 1.69 7.61
C VAL A 102 -4.38 1.63 6.59
N ARG A 103 -4.19 2.23 5.41
CA ARG A 103 -5.01 1.90 4.22
C ARG A 103 -4.34 0.76 3.47
N ILE A 104 -5.04 -0.34 3.28
CA ILE A 104 -4.49 -1.54 2.65
C ILE A 104 -5.52 -2.17 1.70
N ALA A 105 -5.04 -2.69 0.58
CA ALA A 105 -5.83 -3.46 -0.37
C ALA A 105 -6.58 -4.57 0.35
N THR A 106 -7.78 -4.92 -0.09
CA THR A 106 -8.38 -6.22 0.23
C THR A 106 -7.54 -7.35 -0.38
N VAL A 107 -7.72 -8.59 0.08
CA VAL A 107 -6.98 -9.75 -0.46
C VAL A 107 -7.14 -9.82 -1.98
N GLU A 108 -8.39 -9.74 -2.45
CA GLU A 108 -8.75 -9.76 -3.87
C GLU A 108 -8.08 -8.62 -4.63
N LYS A 109 -8.15 -7.40 -4.08
CA LYS A 109 -7.56 -6.25 -4.73
C LYS A 109 -6.03 -6.35 -4.78
N SER A 110 -5.39 -6.92 -3.75
CA SER A 110 -3.94 -7.11 -3.74
C SER A 110 -3.48 -8.08 -4.83
N LEU A 111 -4.25 -9.15 -5.08
CA LEU A 111 -4.00 -10.09 -6.18
C LEU A 111 -4.13 -9.39 -7.54
N ILE A 112 -5.24 -8.67 -7.73
CA ILE A 112 -5.53 -7.95 -8.98
C ILE A 112 -4.52 -6.82 -9.24
N ASP A 113 -4.13 -6.07 -8.21
CA ASP A 113 -3.10 -5.03 -8.32
C ASP A 113 -1.76 -5.62 -8.73
N SER A 114 -1.39 -6.77 -8.17
CA SER A 114 -0.14 -7.46 -8.46
C SER A 114 -0.08 -7.92 -9.90
N LEU A 115 -1.15 -8.57 -10.38
CA LEU A 115 -1.29 -8.98 -11.78
C LEU A 115 -1.23 -7.79 -12.73
N TYR A 116 -1.94 -6.71 -12.41
CA TYR A 116 -1.99 -5.52 -13.26
C TYR A 116 -0.64 -4.78 -13.28
N ALA A 117 0.06 -4.71 -12.15
CA ALA A 117 1.37 -4.05 -12.06
C ALA A 117 2.51 -4.92 -12.62
N GLY A 118 2.33 -6.23 -12.71
CA GLY A 118 3.40 -7.18 -13.03
C GLY A 118 4.43 -7.29 -11.90
N ASP A 119 4.02 -7.06 -10.65
CA ASP A 119 4.87 -7.06 -9.46
C ASP A 119 4.05 -7.43 -8.22
N PRO A 120 4.40 -8.49 -7.48
CA PRO A 120 5.51 -9.43 -7.70
C PRO A 120 5.33 -10.34 -8.93
N PRO A 121 6.32 -11.21 -9.26
CA PRO A 121 6.16 -12.24 -10.29
C PRO A 121 4.87 -13.05 -10.18
N TYR A 122 4.35 -13.51 -11.32
CA TYR A 122 3.08 -14.25 -11.38
C TYR A 122 3.03 -15.45 -10.43
N SER A 123 4.13 -16.21 -10.30
CA SER A 123 4.21 -17.35 -9.39
C SER A 123 3.94 -16.97 -7.93
N ASP A 124 4.43 -15.81 -7.49
CA ASP A 124 4.18 -15.34 -6.12
C ASP A 124 2.71 -14.95 -5.92
N VAL A 125 2.04 -14.47 -6.97
CA VAL A 125 0.61 -14.16 -6.95
C VAL A 125 -0.22 -15.44 -6.91
N GLU A 126 0.18 -16.45 -7.68
CA GLU A 126 -0.44 -17.78 -7.69
C GLU A 126 -0.33 -18.45 -6.31
N ASP A 127 0.87 -18.47 -5.72
CA ASP A 127 1.09 -18.97 -4.36
C ASP A 127 0.22 -18.23 -3.33
N ALA A 128 0.15 -16.90 -3.41
CA ALA A 128 -0.68 -16.09 -2.52
C ALA A 128 -2.18 -16.40 -2.70
N PHE A 129 -2.63 -16.67 -3.92
CA PHE A 129 -4.01 -17.04 -4.22
C PHE A 129 -4.35 -18.42 -3.63
N GLU A 130 -3.50 -19.43 -3.86
CA GLU A 130 -3.66 -20.76 -3.26
C GLU A 130 -3.70 -20.69 -1.73
N LYS A 131 -2.82 -19.87 -1.14
CA LYS A 131 -2.82 -19.64 0.31
C LYS A 131 -4.14 -19.01 0.77
N ALA A 132 -4.64 -18.00 0.06
CA ALA A 132 -5.90 -17.35 0.39
C ALA A 132 -7.11 -18.29 0.27
N LEU A 133 -7.12 -19.18 -0.73
CA LEU A 133 -8.12 -20.26 -0.87
C LEU A 133 -8.08 -21.19 0.34
N SER A 134 -6.89 -21.66 0.73
CA SER A 134 -6.71 -22.57 1.87
C SER A 134 -7.19 -21.96 3.19
N GLN A 135 -7.01 -20.64 3.35
CA GLN A 135 -7.45 -19.88 4.52
C GLN A 135 -8.91 -19.43 4.44
N LYS A 136 -9.58 -19.61 3.30
CA LYS A 136 -10.92 -19.06 3.01
C LYS A 136 -11.01 -17.55 3.20
N SER A 137 -9.93 -16.84 2.86
CA SER A 137 -9.80 -15.38 3.03
C SER A 137 -10.04 -14.59 1.74
N VAL A 138 -10.29 -15.29 0.62
CA VAL A 138 -10.61 -14.71 -0.69
C VAL A 138 -12.06 -15.00 -1.08
N ASP A 139 -12.77 -13.95 -1.52
CA ASP A 139 -14.07 -14.03 -2.17
C ASP A 139 -13.89 -14.02 -3.69
N ILE A 140 -14.22 -15.14 -4.34
CA ILE A 140 -14.02 -15.36 -5.78
C ILE A 140 -14.90 -14.45 -6.63
N GLU A 141 -16.13 -14.17 -6.21
CA GLU A 141 -17.04 -13.31 -6.97
C GLU A 141 -16.57 -11.85 -6.89
N ARG A 142 -16.10 -11.42 -5.72
CA ARG A 142 -15.47 -10.11 -5.56
C ARG A 142 -14.18 -9.99 -6.38
N LEU A 143 -13.35 -11.03 -6.41
CA LEU A 143 -12.13 -11.07 -7.21
C LEU A 143 -12.42 -10.88 -8.71
N LYS A 144 -13.42 -11.60 -9.24
CA LYS A 144 -13.90 -11.44 -10.62
C LYS A 144 -14.42 -10.02 -10.87
N GLY A 145 -15.23 -9.48 -9.96
CA GLY A 145 -15.75 -8.11 -10.06
C GLY A 145 -14.62 -7.07 -10.16
N TYR A 146 -13.58 -7.22 -9.35
CA TYR A 146 -12.42 -6.33 -9.38
C TYR A 146 -11.59 -6.48 -10.66
N ALA A 147 -11.47 -7.69 -11.23
CA ALA A 147 -10.83 -7.89 -12.52
C ALA A 147 -11.57 -7.14 -13.64
N ILE A 148 -12.90 -7.21 -13.64
CA ILE A 148 -13.75 -6.46 -14.59
C ILE A 148 -13.54 -4.96 -14.41
N GLU A 149 -13.58 -4.46 -13.16
CA GLU A 149 -13.39 -3.03 -12.86
C GLU A 149 -12.00 -2.51 -13.27
N MET A 150 -10.96 -3.35 -13.23
CA MET A 150 -9.62 -2.98 -13.74
C MET A 150 -9.53 -2.86 -15.27
N GLY A 151 -10.54 -3.37 -15.98
CA GLY A 151 -10.62 -3.41 -17.44
C GLY A 151 -10.12 -4.71 -18.05
N SER A 152 -10.08 -5.81 -17.31
CA SER A 152 -9.76 -7.13 -17.86
C SER A 152 -10.94 -7.65 -18.68
N GLY A 153 -10.90 -7.44 -20.00
CA GLY A 153 -11.99 -7.77 -20.93
C GLY A 153 -12.27 -9.27 -21.16
N SER A 154 -11.72 -10.17 -20.34
CA SER A 154 -11.75 -11.62 -20.53
C SER A 154 -12.44 -12.41 -19.42
N VAL A 155 -13.04 -11.76 -18.41
CA VAL A 155 -13.91 -12.45 -17.43
C VAL A 155 -15.33 -12.49 -18.00
N ALA A 156 -15.56 -13.38 -18.96
CA ALA A 156 -16.91 -13.69 -19.42
C ALA A 156 -17.64 -14.48 -18.32
N SER A 157 -18.83 -13.99 -17.96
CA SER A 157 -19.83 -14.63 -17.11
C SER A 157 -20.26 -15.99 -17.63
#